data_AF-A0A0U5AZC7-F1
#
_entry.id   AF-A0A0U5AZC7-F1
#
_cell.length_a   1.000
_cell.length_b   1.000
_cell.length_c   1.000
_cell.angle_alpha   90.00
_cell.angle_beta   90.00
_cell.angle_gamma   90.00
#
_symmetry.space_group_name_H-M   'P 1'
#
loop_
_entity.id
_entity.type
_entity.pdbx_description
1 polymer ?
#
loop_
_entity_poly.entity_id
_entity_poly.type
_entity_poly.pdbx_seq_one_letter_code
_entity_poly.pdbx_strand_id
1 'polypeptide(L)' 'MANEYLNAFPPAELSGKEVEQLQSLERQLSQETSKEIILMAFEKSNA' A
#
# COMPACT_ATOMS: atom_id res chain seq x y z
N MET A 1 7.02 21.92 -1.51
CA MET A 1 7.67 21.48 -0.27
C MET A 1 7.58 19.96 -0.24
N ALA A 2 8.72 19.25 -0.23
CA ALA A 2 8.73 17.79 -0.13
C ALA A 2 8.48 17.38 1.33
N ASN A 3 7.68 16.33 1.54
CA ASN A 3 7.32 15.86 2.88
C ASN A 3 8.50 15.04 3.46
N GLU A 4 9.15 15.56 4.49
CA GLU A 4 10.36 14.97 5.08
C GLU A 4 10.14 13.53 5.59
N TYR A 5 8.93 13.21 6.02
CA TYR A 5 8.54 11.86 6.45
C TYR A 5 8.62 10.82 5.33
N LEU A 6 8.21 11.20 4.11
CA LEU A 6 8.23 10.30 2.95
C LEU A 6 9.66 10.09 2.42
N ASN A 7 10.57 11.03 2.69
CA ASN A 7 11.99 10.88 2.36
C ASN A 7 12.72 9.93 3.32
N ALA A 8 12.36 9.94 4.61
CA ALA A 8 12.95 9.07 5.61
C ALA A 8 12.42 7.63 5.56
N PHE A 9 11.16 7.47 5.17
CA PHE A 9 10.50 6.17 5.04
C PHE A 9 9.89 6.07 3.63
N PRO A 10 10.71 5.76 2.62
CA PRO A 10 10.22 5.63 1.26
C PRO A 10 9.20 4.48 1.21
N PRO A 11 8.09 4.66 0.49
CA PRO A 11 7.06 3.65 0.41
C PRO A 11 7.56 2.38 -0.29
N ALA A 12 7.00 1.24 0.10
CA ALA A 12 7.33 -0.05 -0.47
C ALA A 12 6.86 -0.12 -1.93
N GLU A 13 7.76 -0.60 -2.78
CA GLU A 13 7.55 -0.72 -4.22
C GLU A 13 6.98 -2.11 -4.51
N LEU A 14 5.80 -2.15 -5.09
CA LEU A 14 5.08 -3.39 -5.34
C LEU A 14 4.95 -3.65 -6.83
N SER A 15 5.18 -4.90 -7.20
CA SER A 15 4.79 -5.44 -8.50
C SER A 15 3.26 -5.57 -8.60
N GLY A 16 2.73 -5.67 -9.83
CA GLY A 16 1.28 -5.86 -10.03
C GLY A 16 0.70 -7.07 -9.27
N LYS A 17 1.49 -8.15 -9.14
CA LYS A 17 1.12 -9.33 -8.35
C LYS A 17 1.00 -9.01 -6.86
N GLU A 18 1.88 -8.17 -6.32
CA GLU A 18 1.84 -7.76 -4.92
C GLU A 18 0.69 -6.78 -4.63
N VAL A 19 0.32 -5.95 -5.61
CA VAL A 19 -0.89 -5.12 -5.53
C VAL A 19 -2.16 -5.97 -5.48
N GLU A 20 -2.26 -7.00 -6.32
CA GLU A 20 -3.40 -7.95 -6.29
C GLU A 20 -3.49 -8.68 -4.94
N GLN A 21 -2.34 -9.04 -4.36
CA GLN A 21 -2.29 -9.64 -3.03
C GLN A 21 -2.78 -8.68 -1.94
N LEU A 22 -2.38 -7.41 -1.99
CA LEU A 22 -2.87 -6.39 -1.06
C LEU A 22 -4.39 -6.20 -1.17
N GLN A 23 -4.93 -6.10 -2.38
CA GLN A 23 -6.37 -5.95 -2.59
C GLN A 23 -7.17 -7.17 -2.10
N SER A 24 -6.63 -8.37 -2.25
CA SER A 24 -7.22 -9.58 -1.65
C SER A 24 -7.23 -9.49 -0.12
N LEU A 25 -6.13 -9.02 0.47
CA LEU A 25 -5.98 -8.86 1.91
C LEU A 25 -6.94 -7.81 2.46
N GLU A 26 -7.08 -6.67 1.78
CA GLU A 26 -8.05 -5.60 2.10
C GLU A 26 -9.47 -6.15 2.20
N ARG A 27 -9.88 -6.97 1.21
CA ARG A 27 -11.21 -7.58 1.18
C ARG A 27 -11.42 -8.55 2.34
N GLN A 28 -10.44 -9.40 2.63
CA GLN A 28 -10.52 -10.36 3.74
C GLN A 28 -10.63 -9.65 5.09
N LEU A 29 -9.74 -8.69 5.35
CA LEU A 29 -9.73 -7.94 6.60
C LEU A 29 -10.99 -7.10 6.78
N SER A 30 -11.50 -6.50 5.70
CA SER A 30 -12.73 -5.72 5.76
C SER A 30 -13.95 -6.59 6.11
N GLN A 31 -13.99 -7.83 5.62
CA GLN A 31 -15.04 -8.80 5.94
C GLN A 31 -14.95 -9.27 7.41
N GLU A 32 -13.75 -9.59 7.88
CA GLU A 32 -13.54 -10.06 9.27
C GLU A 32 -13.84 -8.97 10.31
N THR A 33 -13.47 -7.73 10.01
CA THR A 33 -13.62 -6.61 10.95
C THR A 33 -14.93 -5.86 10.80
N SER A 34 -15.71 -6.13 9.74
CA SER A 34 -16.93 -5.40 9.36
C SER A 34 -16.70 -3.88 9.23
N LYS A 35 -15.48 -3.48 8.86
CA LYS A 35 -15.05 -2.08 8.67
C LYS A 35 -14.22 -1.99 7.39
N GLU A 36 -14.31 -0.86 6.71
CA GLU A 36 -13.52 -0.64 5.51
C GLU A 36 -12.04 -0.41 5.87
N ILE A 37 -11.15 -1.27 5.34
CA ILE A 37 -9.70 -1.21 5.53
C ILE A 37 -9.04 -0.95 4.19
N ILE A 38 -8.22 0.11 4.13
CA ILE A 38 -7.46 0.53 2.95
C ILE A 38 -5.97 0.34 3.23
N LEU A 39 -5.28 -0.41 2.38
CA LEU A 39 -3.85 -0.66 2.39
C LEU A 39 -3.20 0.13 1.24
N MET A 40 -2.33 1.09 1.57
CA MET A 40 -1.68 1.96 0.58
C MET A 40 -0.23 1.53 0.30
N ALA A 41 0.15 1.49 -0.97
CA ALA A 41 1.52 1.32 -1.46
C ALA A 41 1.78 2.26 -2.65
N PHE A 42 3.04 2.61 -2.94
CA PHE A 42 3.40 3.57 -3.98
C PHE A 42 4.46 2.99 -4.93
N GLU A 43 4.43 3.36 -6.22
CA GLU A 43 5.33 2.82 -7.25
C GLU A 43 6.75 3.39 -7.18
N LYS A 44 7.77 2.55 -7.45
CA LYS A 44 9.16 3.02 -7.65
C LYS A 44 9.26 3.84 -8.92
N SER A 45 9.57 5.12 -8.79
CA SER A 45 10.20 5.84 -9.90
C SER A 45 11.69 5.51 -9.88
N ASN A 46 12.15 4.67 -10.83
CA ASN A 46 13.58 4.47 -11.09
C ASN A 46 14.21 5.82 -11.46
N ALA A 47 15.01 6.39 -10.56
CA ALA A 47 15.89 7.52 -10.79
C ALA A 47 17.35 7.05 -10.78
#